data_AF-A0A9P0PHA1-F1
#
_entry.id   AF-A0A9P0PHA1-F1
#
_cell.length_a   1.000
_cell.length_b   1.000
_cell.length_c   1.000
_cell.angle_alpha   90.00
_cell.angle_beta   90.00
_cell.angle_gamma   90.00
#
_symmetry.space_group_name_H-M   'P 1'
#
loop_
_entity.id
_entity.type
_entity.pdbx_description
1 polymer ?
#
loop_
_entity_poly.entity_id
_entity_poly.type
_entity_poly.pdbx_seq_one_letter_code
_entity_poly.pdbx_strand_id
1 'polypeptide(L)'
;MIPLQKAEEKNRASASKTAIDNFEKCIVDVRNKIDDINEAKSICTEPQGNKRRYNSSHDDRVAALEVCDNIISIQRSFGSHIPFFPPEHFGEYYGKFPDDKLESTCLAYPELEKSRLKTELSVIYARNDCRDLHGTLSLLKFFIKNSL
;
A
#
# COMPACT_ATOMS: atom_id res chain seq x y z
N MET A 1 9.52 -1.52 30.89
CA MET A 1 9.63 -2.73 30.03
C MET A 1 9.01 -2.44 28.65
N ILE A 2 9.48 -1.39 27.96
CA ILE A 2 8.91 -0.82 26.72
C ILE A 2 9.97 -0.52 25.61
N PRO A 3 11.30 -0.35 25.88
CA PRO A 3 12.25 0.04 24.81
C PRO A 3 12.48 -0.98 23.69
N LEU A 4 12.36 -2.28 23.99
CA LEU A 4 12.75 -3.35 23.05
C LEU A 4 11.74 -3.55 21.91
N GLN A 5 10.43 -3.43 22.16
CA GLN A 5 9.41 -3.54 21.11
C GLN A 5 9.47 -2.37 20.11
N LYS A 6 9.78 -1.15 20.58
CA LYS A 6 9.95 0.02 19.71
C LYS A 6 11.15 -0.10 18.76
N ALA A 7 12.20 -0.82 19.15
CA ALA A 7 13.40 -1.01 18.34
C ALA A 7 13.17 -2.04 17.22
N GLU A 8 12.47 -3.14 17.50
CA GLU A 8 12.14 -4.16 16.50
C GLU A 8 11.16 -3.66 15.43
N GLU A 9 10.16 -2.88 15.85
CA GLU A 9 9.16 -2.30 14.94
C GLU A 9 9.78 -1.24 14.01
N LYS A 10 10.73 -0.46 14.52
CA LYS A 10 11.53 0.49 13.74
C LYS A 10 12.45 -0.21 12.74
N ASN A 11 13.05 -1.35 13.11
CA ASN A 11 13.91 -2.12 12.22
C ASN A 11 13.12 -2.86 11.12
N ARG A 12 11.90 -3.29 11.42
CA ARG A 12 10.96 -3.88 10.45
C ARG A 12 10.44 -2.84 9.46
N ALA A 13 10.14 -1.63 9.93
CA ALA A 13 9.77 -0.51 9.07
C ALA A 13 10.92 -0.10 8.13
N SER A 14 12.17 -0.10 8.58
CA SER A 14 13.33 0.17 7.72
C SER A 14 13.61 -0.95 6.71
N ALA A 15 13.43 -2.21 7.10
CA ALA A 15 13.54 -3.34 6.18
C ALA A 15 12.45 -3.29 5.09
N SER A 16 11.21 -2.96 5.49
CA SER A 16 10.08 -2.83 4.56
C SER A 16 10.30 -1.69 3.56
N LYS A 17 10.78 -0.54 4.03
CA LYS A 17 11.13 0.59 3.16
C LYS A 17 12.25 0.23 2.17
N THR A 18 13.28 -0.45 2.64
CA THR A 18 14.38 -0.91 1.77
C THR A 18 13.89 -1.90 0.70
N ALA A 19 12.99 -2.81 1.06
CA ALA A 19 12.38 -3.73 0.10
C ALA A 19 11.50 -3.02 -0.93
N ILE A 20 10.73 -2.00 -0.50
CA ILE A 20 9.91 -1.15 -1.38
C ILE A 20 10.80 -0.39 -2.37
N ASP A 21 11.88 0.22 -1.89
CA ASP A 21 12.82 0.99 -2.72
C ASP A 21 13.55 0.07 -3.73
N ASN A 22 13.93 -1.14 -3.32
CA ASN A 22 14.54 -2.12 -4.21
C ASN A 22 13.57 -2.60 -5.28
N PHE A 23 12.30 -2.85 -4.92
CA PHE A 23 11.26 -3.20 -5.88
C PHE A 23 11.04 -2.09 -6.90
N GLU A 24 10.96 -0.83 -6.47
CA GLU A 24 10.84 0.32 -7.38
C GLU A 24 12.02 0.40 -8.36
N LYS A 25 13.26 0.21 -7.88
CA LYS A 25 14.44 0.15 -8.74
C LYS A 25 14.36 -0.97 -9.78
N CYS A 26 13.92 -2.16 -9.39
CA CYS A 26 13.75 -3.27 -10.33
C CYS A 26 12.73 -2.96 -11.44
N ILE A 27 11.60 -2.31 -11.11
CA ILE A 27 10.59 -1.95 -12.10
C ILE A 27 11.11 -0.84 -13.04
N VAL A 28 11.85 0.14 -12.52
CA VAL A 28 12.51 1.17 -13.34
C VAL A 28 13.55 0.55 -14.28
N ASP A 29 14.33 -0.42 -13.81
CA ASP A 29 15.31 -1.12 -14.65
C ASP A 29 14.63 -1.91 -15.78
N VAL A 30 13.49 -2.56 -15.51
CA VAL A 30 12.68 -3.23 -16.55
C VAL A 30 12.13 -2.21 -17.55
N ARG A 31 11.63 -1.07 -17.08
CA ARG A 31 11.13 0.01 -17.93
C ARG A 31 12.22 0.55 -18.87
N ASN A 32 13.43 0.74 -18.36
CA ASN A 32 14.53 1.28 -19.16
C ASN A 32 15.05 0.28 -20.20
N LYS A 33 14.93 -1.02 -19.93
CA LYS A 33 15.36 -2.12 -20.82
C LYS A 33 14.25 -2.64 -21.73
N ILE A 34 13.06 -2.02 -21.73
CA ILE A 34 11.90 -2.50 -22.48
C ILE A 34 12.16 -2.49 -24.00
N ASP A 35 12.99 -1.55 -24.47
CA ASP A 35 13.39 -1.45 -25.87
C ASP A 35 14.33 -2.60 -26.27
N ASP A 36 15.31 -2.96 -25.42
CA ASP A 36 16.22 -4.11 -25.65
C ASP A 36 15.48 -5.47 -25.62
N ILE A 37 14.47 -5.61 -24.75
CA ILE A 37 13.67 -6.83 -24.62
C ILE A 37 12.78 -7.04 -25.84
N ASN A 38 12.19 -5.97 -26.38
CA ASN A 38 11.38 -6.02 -27.59
C ASN A 38 12.23 -6.33 -28.83
N GLU A 39 13.45 -5.81 -28.91
CA GLU A 39 14.39 -6.11 -29.98
C GLU A 39 14.85 -7.58 -29.94
N ALA A 40 15.18 -8.12 -28.76
CA ALA A 40 15.50 -9.54 -28.58
C ALA A 40 14.34 -10.48 -28.99
N LYS A 41 13.10 -10.08 -28.73
CA LYS A 41 11.90 -10.82 -29.17
C LYS A 41 11.72 -10.80 -30.69
N SER A 42 12.09 -9.70 -31.34
CA SER A 42 12.06 -9.56 -32.80
C SER A 42 13.11 -10.42 -33.50
N ILE A 43 14.24 -10.74 -32.85
CA ILE A 43 15.32 -11.57 -33.42
C ILE A 43 15.00 -13.07 -33.36
N CYS A 44 14.21 -13.51 -32.37
CA CYS A 44 13.88 -14.93 -32.16
C CYS A 44 12.66 -15.43 -32.97
N THR A 45 12.14 -14.67 -33.93
CA THR A 45 10.98 -15.09 -34.72
C THR A 45 11.43 -15.56 -36.11
N GLU A 46 11.38 -16.88 -36.33
CA GLU A 46 11.48 -17.52 -37.65
C GLU A 46 10.59 -16.82 -38.71
N PRO A 47 10.94 -16.86 -40.01
CA PRO A 47 10.25 -16.08 -41.04
C PRO A 47 8.87 -16.68 -41.35
N GLN A 48 7.82 -16.23 -40.64
CA GLN A 48 6.44 -16.50 -41.02
C GLN A 48 5.86 -15.38 -41.88
N GLY A 49 5.35 -15.80 -43.03
CA GLY A 49 4.94 -14.95 -44.13
C GLY A 49 3.80 -13.98 -43.83
N ASN A 50 3.83 -12.87 -44.59
CA ASN A 50 2.72 -12.01 -44.97
C ASN A 50 1.54 -11.93 -43.99
N LYS A 51 1.74 -11.31 -42.83
CA LYS A 51 0.68 -10.59 -42.13
C LYS A 51 1.08 -9.13 -42.04
N ARG A 52 0.14 -8.28 -42.46
CA ARG A 52 0.22 -6.82 -42.43
C ARG A 52 0.90 -6.39 -41.13
N ARG A 53 2.03 -5.68 -41.24
CA ARG A 53 2.68 -4.97 -40.14
C ARG A 53 1.70 -3.90 -39.63
N TYR A 54 0.75 -4.34 -38.81
CA TYR A 54 -0.13 -3.48 -38.03
C TYR A 54 0.59 -3.20 -36.70
N ASN A 55 0.43 -1.98 -36.18
CA ASN A 55 1.22 -1.31 -35.14
C ASN A 55 1.31 -2.00 -33.74
N SER A 56 1.03 -3.30 -33.65
CA SER A 56 1.02 -4.12 -32.42
C SER A 56 2.27 -3.95 -31.58
N SER A 57 3.46 -3.89 -32.17
CA SER A 57 4.70 -3.76 -31.39
C SER A 57 4.84 -2.38 -30.71
N HIS A 58 4.24 -1.33 -31.28
CA HIS A 58 4.23 0.00 -30.67
C HIS A 58 3.17 0.07 -29.57
N ASP A 59 1.99 -0.49 -29.82
CA ASP A 59 0.90 -0.57 -28.85
C ASP A 59 1.29 -1.43 -27.64
N ASP A 60 1.95 -2.58 -27.86
CA ASP A 60 2.46 -3.46 -26.79
C ASP A 60 3.55 -2.75 -25.95
N ARG A 61 4.39 -1.93 -26.58
CA ARG A 61 5.39 -1.12 -25.90
C ARG A 61 4.75 -0.03 -25.04
N VAL A 62 3.78 0.70 -25.58
CA VAL A 62 3.05 1.74 -24.85
C VAL A 62 2.30 1.11 -23.67
N ALA A 63 1.62 -0.01 -23.87
CA ALA A 63 0.94 -0.75 -22.82
C ALA A 63 1.91 -1.24 -21.72
N ALA A 64 3.07 -1.77 -22.08
CA ALA A 64 4.06 -2.23 -21.11
C ALA A 64 4.64 -1.07 -20.28
N LEU A 65 4.88 0.10 -20.90
CA LEU A 65 5.29 1.31 -20.20
C LEU A 65 4.20 1.80 -19.22
N GLU A 66 2.94 1.83 -19.66
CA GLU A 66 1.81 2.20 -18.80
C GLU A 66 1.64 1.23 -17.62
N VAL A 67 1.85 -0.07 -17.82
CA VAL A 67 1.81 -1.06 -16.74
C VAL A 67 2.94 -0.81 -15.75
N CYS A 68 4.17 -0.55 -16.20
CA CYS A 68 5.28 -0.18 -15.32
C CYS A 68 5.00 1.12 -14.54
N ASP A 69 4.42 2.13 -15.19
CA ASP A 69 4.01 3.39 -14.55
C ASP A 69 2.95 3.17 -13.48
N ASN A 70 1.92 2.37 -13.79
CA ASN A 70 0.89 2.03 -12.83
C ASN A 70 1.45 1.26 -11.63
N ILE A 71 2.35 0.29 -11.85
CA ILE A 71 2.98 -0.47 -10.76
C ILE A 71 3.80 0.45 -9.86
N ILE A 72 4.58 1.37 -10.43
CA ILE A 72 5.36 2.36 -9.66
C ILE A 72 4.42 3.30 -8.89
N SER A 73 3.34 3.78 -9.52
CA SER A 73 2.34 4.64 -8.89
C SER A 73 1.69 3.96 -7.69
N ILE A 74 1.22 2.73 -7.88
CA ILE A 74 0.59 1.91 -6.82
C ILE A 74 1.59 1.64 -5.68
N GLN A 75 2.84 1.32 -6.00
CA GLN A 75 3.89 1.07 -5.01
C GLN A 75 4.14 2.30 -4.12
N ARG A 76 4.16 3.50 -4.69
CA ARG A 76 4.32 4.75 -3.93
C ARG A 76 3.15 4.99 -2.98
N SER A 77 1.94 4.60 -3.37
CA SER A 77 0.75 4.66 -2.51
C SER A 77 0.81 3.70 -1.32
N PHE A 78 1.56 2.58 -1.41
CA PHE A 78 1.79 1.69 -0.28
C PHE A 78 2.87 2.20 0.70
N GLY A 79 3.70 3.17 0.29
CA GLY A 79 4.73 3.78 1.13
C GLY A 79 4.19 4.79 2.15
N SER A 80 3.02 5.38 1.91
CA SER A 80 2.27 6.13 2.90
C SER A 80 1.55 5.17 3.82
N HIS A 81 2.24 4.74 4.87
CA HIS A 81 1.65 4.00 5.98
C HIS A 81 0.34 4.69 6.39
N ILE A 82 -0.78 3.98 6.27
CA ILE A 82 -2.09 4.42 6.76
C ILE A 82 -1.87 5.03 8.14
N PRO A 83 -2.30 6.28 8.41
CA PRO A 83 -2.33 6.77 9.78
C PRO A 83 -3.35 5.93 10.52
N PHE A 84 -2.85 4.83 11.07
CA PHE A 84 -3.66 3.86 11.77
C PHE A 84 -4.30 4.60 12.94
N PHE A 85 -5.61 4.46 13.06
CA PHE A 85 -6.33 4.82 14.27
C PHE A 85 -6.29 3.59 15.16
N PRO A 86 -5.30 3.49 16.06
CA PRO A 86 -5.20 2.33 16.94
C PRO A 86 -6.44 2.23 17.82
N PRO A 87 -7.07 1.04 17.90
CA PRO A 87 -8.23 0.82 18.75
C PRO A 87 -7.93 1.08 20.23
N GLU A 88 -6.66 0.94 20.65
CA GLU A 88 -6.21 1.23 22.03
C GLU A 88 -6.51 2.67 22.46
N HIS A 89 -6.56 3.62 21.52
CA HIS A 89 -6.75 5.04 21.80
C HIS A 89 -8.18 5.51 21.51
N PHE A 90 -9.13 4.63 21.14
CA PHE A 90 -10.50 5.03 20.81
C PHE A 90 -11.22 5.69 21.98
N GLY A 91 -10.90 5.30 23.22
CA GLY A 91 -11.41 5.98 24.43
C GLY A 91 -10.92 7.42 24.54
N GLU A 92 -9.66 7.69 24.22
CA GLU A 92 -9.08 9.03 24.21
C GLU A 92 -9.65 9.87 23.05
N TYR A 93 -9.86 9.24 21.88
CA TYR A 93 -10.38 9.90 20.68
C TYR A 93 -11.85 10.32 20.79
N TYR A 94 -12.62 9.69 21.67
CA TYR A 94 -13.96 10.17 22.00
C TYR A 94 -13.93 11.53 22.71
N GLY A 95 -13.01 11.69 23.68
CA GLY A 95 -12.88 12.95 24.42
C GLY A 95 -12.19 14.05 23.62
N LYS A 96 -11.22 13.68 22.79
CA LYS A 96 -10.51 14.61 21.90
C LYS A 96 -10.24 13.95 20.55
N PHE A 97 -10.98 14.39 19.54
CA PHE A 97 -10.83 13.86 18.18
C PHE A 97 -9.41 14.14 17.63
N PRO A 98 -8.74 13.15 17.01
CA PRO A 98 -7.39 13.29 16.49
C PRO A 98 -7.40 13.93 15.08
N ASP A 99 -7.63 15.24 15.01
CA ASP A 99 -7.68 15.99 13.74
C ASP A 99 -6.36 15.89 12.95
N ASP A 100 -5.20 15.89 13.62
CA ASP A 100 -3.88 15.78 12.96
C ASP A 100 -3.74 14.45 12.20
N LYS A 101 -4.25 13.35 12.78
CA LYS A 101 -4.24 12.03 12.14
C LYS A 101 -5.22 11.96 10.99
N LEU A 102 -6.40 12.57 11.13
CA LEU A 102 -7.38 12.67 10.06
C LEU A 102 -6.80 13.43 8.86
N GLU A 103 -6.13 14.55 9.11
CA GLU A 103 -5.51 15.34 8.06
C GLU A 103 -4.39 14.58 7.34
N SER A 104 -3.48 13.95 8.08
CA SER A 104 -2.47 13.08 7.50
C SER A 104 -3.08 11.93 6.69
N THR A 105 -4.25 11.42 7.08
CA THR A 105 -4.93 10.31 6.39
C THR A 105 -5.52 10.80 5.08
N CYS A 106 -6.20 11.95 5.07
CA CYS A 106 -6.75 12.54 3.86
C CYS A 106 -5.65 13.01 2.88
N LEU A 107 -4.47 13.39 3.37
CA LEU A 107 -3.31 13.67 2.52
C LEU A 107 -2.76 12.40 1.85
N ALA A 108 -2.71 11.28 2.58
CA ALA A 108 -2.29 10.00 2.03
C ALA A 108 -3.34 9.39 1.08
N TYR A 109 -4.62 9.66 1.33
CA TYR A 109 -5.75 9.14 0.57
C TYR A 109 -6.68 10.28 0.13
N PRO A 110 -6.36 10.97 -0.99
CA PRO A 110 -7.15 12.11 -1.47
C PRO A 110 -8.58 11.72 -1.90
N GLU A 111 -8.83 10.43 -2.12
CA GLU A 111 -10.15 9.86 -2.43
C GLU A 111 -11.08 9.82 -1.21
N LEU A 112 -10.55 9.92 0.01
CA LEU A 112 -11.34 9.90 1.24
C LEU A 112 -11.95 11.28 1.51
N GLU A 113 -13.28 11.31 1.61
CA GLU A 113 -14.00 12.51 2.00
C GLU A 113 -13.78 12.83 3.49
N LYS A 114 -13.02 13.90 3.78
CA LYS A 114 -12.61 14.30 5.15
C LYS A 114 -13.79 14.47 6.11
N SER A 115 -14.85 15.14 5.67
CA SER A 115 -16.09 15.37 6.45
C SER A 115 -16.75 14.06 6.84
N ARG A 116 -16.98 13.18 5.86
CA ARG A 116 -17.61 11.89 6.08
C ARG A 116 -16.78 11.00 6.99
N LEU A 117 -15.47 10.89 6.72
CA LEU A 117 -14.57 10.10 7.54
C LEU A 117 -14.54 10.58 9.00
N LYS A 118 -14.51 11.90 9.23
CA LYS A 118 -14.60 12.47 10.57
C LYS A 118 -15.88 12.06 11.30
N THR A 119 -17.02 12.13 10.61
CA THR A 119 -18.31 11.77 11.20
C THR A 119 -18.37 10.28 11.54
N GLU A 120 -18.00 9.41 10.61
CA GLU A 120 -17.99 7.95 10.83
C GLU A 120 -17.08 7.57 12.02
N LEU A 121 -15.86 8.10 12.06
CA LEU A 121 -14.94 7.87 13.17
C LEU A 121 -15.48 8.42 14.49
N SER A 122 -16.13 9.58 14.48
CA SER A 122 -16.75 10.16 15.69
C SER A 122 -17.87 9.26 16.23
N VAL A 123 -18.69 8.69 15.34
CA VAL A 123 -19.73 7.72 15.71
C VAL A 123 -19.11 6.45 16.29
N ILE A 124 -18.05 5.93 15.67
CA ILE A 124 -17.33 4.74 16.16
C ILE A 124 -16.75 5.00 17.56
N TYR A 125 -16.09 6.14 17.78
CA TYR A 125 -15.50 6.48 19.08
C TYR A 125 -16.56 6.70 20.17
N ALA A 126 -17.76 7.14 19.80
CA ALA A 126 -18.86 7.32 20.74
C ALA A 126 -19.48 6.02 21.25
N ARG A 127 -19.41 4.94 20.46
CA ARG A 127 -20.03 3.68 20.85
C ARG A 127 -19.14 2.89 21.81
N ASN A 128 -19.71 2.45 22.93
CA ASN A 128 -19.01 1.64 23.93
C ASN A 128 -18.52 0.30 23.36
N ASP A 129 -19.33 -0.36 22.52
CA ASP A 129 -18.97 -1.65 21.94
C ASP A 129 -17.69 -1.58 21.09
N CYS A 130 -17.50 -0.50 20.34
CA CYS A 130 -16.28 -0.25 19.58
C CYS A 130 -15.06 0.05 20.47
N ARG A 131 -15.26 0.67 21.63
CA ARG A 131 -14.19 0.94 22.62
C ARG A 131 -13.81 -0.32 23.40
N ASP A 132 -14.81 -1.11 23.78
CA ASP A 132 -14.67 -2.33 24.57
C ASP A 132 -14.17 -3.51 23.73
N LEU A 133 -14.30 -3.43 22.40
CA LEU A 133 -13.83 -4.44 21.45
C LEU A 133 -12.33 -4.75 21.62
N HIS A 134 -11.54 -3.83 22.17
CA HIS A 134 -10.12 -4.06 22.49
C HIS A 134 -9.93 -5.26 23.44
N GLY A 135 -10.80 -5.42 24.44
CA GLY A 135 -10.76 -6.56 25.36
C GLY A 135 -11.06 -7.88 24.66
N THR A 136 -12.10 -7.90 23.83
CA THR A 136 -12.55 -9.09 23.09
C THR A 136 -11.56 -9.48 21.98
N LEU A 137 -10.97 -8.50 21.29
CA LEU A 137 -9.93 -8.74 20.28
C LEU A 137 -8.66 -9.31 20.91
N SER A 138 -8.30 -8.88 22.11
CA SER A 138 -7.14 -9.44 22.83
C SER A 138 -7.36 -10.91 23.19
N LEU A 139 -8.57 -11.26 23.62
CA LEU A 139 -8.97 -12.64 23.87
C LEU A 139 -9.00 -13.48 22.59
N LEU A 140 -9.54 -12.94 21.49
CA LEU A 140 -9.53 -13.60 20.18
C LEU A 140 -8.09 -13.83 19.67
N LYS A 141 -7.21 -12.83 19.78
CA LYS A 141 -5.78 -12.97 19.46
C LYS A 141 -5.13 -14.04 20.34
N PHE A 142 -5.51 -14.15 21.61
CA PHE A 142 -5.03 -15.21 22.50
C PHE A 142 -5.47 -16.60 22.00
N PHE A 143 -6.73 -16.79 21.62
CA PHE A 143 -7.21 -18.05 21.07
C PHE A 143 -6.46 -18.44 19.79
N ILE A 144 -6.35 -17.51 18.84
CA ILE A 144 -5.63 -17.72 17.58
C ILE A 144 -4.15 -18.06 17.85
N LYS A 145 -3.48 -17.35 18.75
CA LYS A 145 -2.06 -17.57 19.08
C LYS A 145 -1.81 -18.94 19.72
N ASN A 146 -2.76 -19.43 20.51
CA ASN A 146 -2.65 -20.72 21.18
C ASN A 146 -3.30 -21.88 20.40
N SER A 147 -3.83 -21.62 19.19
CA SER A 147 -4.58 -22.60 18.38
C SER A 147 -5.71 -23.27 19.17
N LEU A 148 -6.40 -22.48 19.99
CA LEU A 148 -7.58 -22.88 20.75
C LEU A 148 -8.85 -22.65 19.93
#